data_AF-A0A4R7D6P8-F1
#
_entry.id   AF-A0A4R7D6P8-F1
#
_cell.length_a   1.000
_cell.length_b   1.000
_cell.length_c   1.000
_cell.angle_alpha   90.00
_cell.angle_beta   90.00
_cell.angle_gamma   90.00
#
_symmetry.space_group_name_H-M   'P 1'
#
loop_
_entity.id
_entity.type
_entity.pdbx_description
1 polymer ?
#
loop_
_entity_poly.entity_id
_entity_poly.type
_entity_poly.pdbx_seq_one_letter_code
_entity_poly.pdbx_strand_id
1 'polypeptide(L)'
;MKNLFLLLLFIMLGTSINIAQDQVQDRDQDRLMMVDGDVLQIRDRDQIRLQEPIILNDGTVVNPDGSYVTKDRERLVLKNGECLDNDGIKYRNEYQYRYKVKRENTGLNQAQINERNQNRYQIMKIDGETYQIRNREQNRIQNQINLGDGIIVNPDGSYQNEKREQLRLKEGECLNMNGAMFKNLYQHRKMMVQKNKMINRNTIKSGVKKPKTIKKGKKSGQ
;
A
#
# COMPACT_ATOMS: atom_id res chain seq x y z
N MET A 1 24.37 -57.47 -13.31
CA MET A 1 24.33 -56.32 -14.23
C MET A 1 22.90 -56.22 -14.74
N LYS A 2 22.16 -55.11 -14.72
CA LYS A 2 22.37 -53.75 -14.25
C LYS A 2 20.94 -53.16 -14.16
N ASN A 3 20.66 -52.53 -13.03
CA ASN A 3 19.45 -51.82 -12.59
C ASN A 3 18.58 -51.21 -13.71
N LEU A 4 17.27 -51.40 -13.64
CA LEU A 4 16.33 -50.52 -14.35
C LEU A 4 14.93 -50.44 -13.71
N PHE A 5 14.66 -49.31 -13.02
CA PHE A 5 13.39 -48.56 -12.91
C PHE A 5 12.14 -49.28 -12.33
N LEU A 6 11.24 -48.70 -11.53
CA LEU A 6 10.91 -47.31 -11.27
C LEU A 6 10.08 -47.29 -9.95
N LEU A 7 10.60 -46.65 -8.91
CA LEU A 7 9.91 -46.45 -7.63
C LEU A 7 8.96 -45.26 -7.79
N LEU A 8 7.65 -45.50 -7.92
CA LEU A 8 6.62 -44.46 -7.92
C LEU A 8 6.41 -43.97 -6.48
N LEU A 9 7.26 -43.03 -6.07
CA LEU A 9 7.07 -42.23 -4.86
C LEU A 9 5.92 -41.26 -5.12
N PHE A 10 4.76 -41.50 -4.51
CA PHE A 10 3.65 -40.55 -4.50
C PHE A 10 4.09 -39.28 -3.78
N ILE A 11 4.38 -38.25 -4.58
CA ILE A 11 4.70 -36.90 -4.13
C ILE A 11 3.42 -36.28 -3.58
N MET A 12 3.17 -36.49 -2.28
CA MET A 12 2.27 -35.64 -1.49
C MET A 12 2.99 -34.32 -1.21
N LEU A 13 3.14 -33.49 -2.24
CA LEU A 13 3.42 -32.06 -2.04
C LEU A 13 2.11 -31.43 -1.57
N GLY A 14 1.88 -31.49 -0.26
CA GLY A 14 0.92 -30.63 0.39
C GLY A 14 1.32 -29.18 0.10
N THR A 15 0.57 -28.51 -0.76
CA THR A 15 0.67 -27.05 -0.91
C THR A 15 0.19 -26.45 0.40
N SER A 16 1.12 -26.18 1.32
CA SER A 16 0.89 -25.21 2.37
C SER A 16 0.62 -23.88 1.67
N ILE A 17 -0.66 -23.54 1.59
CA ILE A 17 -1.07 -22.17 1.28
C ILE A 17 -0.54 -21.37 2.46
N ASN A 18 0.63 -20.77 2.28
CA ASN A 18 1.07 -19.68 3.11
C ASN A 18 0.03 -18.59 2.89
N ILE A 19 -0.99 -18.53 3.75
CA ILE A 19 -1.78 -17.33 3.91
C ILE A 19 -0.78 -16.33 4.45
N ALA A 20 -0.14 -15.59 3.55
CA ALA A 20 0.61 -14.41 3.89
C ALA A 20 -0.39 -13.58 4.70
N GLN A 21 -0.16 -13.47 6.01
CA GLN A 21 -0.93 -12.59 6.87
C GLN A 21 -0.63 -11.20 6.36
N ASP A 22 -1.49 -10.75 5.45
CA ASP A 22 -1.36 -9.48 4.80
C ASP A 22 -1.75 -8.42 5.82
N GLN A 23 -0.84 -8.14 6.75
CA GLN A 23 -0.94 -6.97 7.59
C GLN A 23 -1.07 -5.81 6.62
N VAL A 24 -2.25 -5.18 6.61
CA VAL A 24 -2.56 -4.09 5.71
C VAL A 24 -1.68 -2.91 6.10
N GLN A 25 -0.48 -2.93 5.54
CA GLN A 25 0.53 -1.91 5.70
C GLN A 25 0.07 -0.73 4.86
N ASP A 26 0.23 0.46 5.43
CA ASP A 26 -0.05 1.72 4.77
C ASP A 26 0.64 1.75 3.40
N ARG A 27 -0.16 1.71 2.31
CA ARG A 27 0.39 1.62 0.94
C ARG A 27 0.90 2.96 0.42
N ASP A 28 0.77 4.03 1.20
CA ASP A 28 1.36 5.35 0.94
C ASP A 28 2.85 5.41 1.31
N GLN A 29 3.49 4.24 1.54
CA GLN A 29 4.86 4.14 2.00
C GLN A 29 5.90 4.20 0.87
N ASP A 30 5.75 5.18 0.00
CA ASP A 30 6.70 5.45 -1.08
C ASP A 30 8.02 5.94 -0.47
N ARG A 31 9.09 5.22 -0.78
CA ARG A 31 10.44 5.57 -0.39
C ARG A 31 11.45 5.04 -1.38
N LEU A 32 12.61 5.66 -1.38
CA LEU A 32 13.79 5.22 -2.09
C LEU A 32 14.72 4.58 -1.08
N MET A 33 15.24 3.39 -1.37
CA MET A 33 16.17 2.68 -0.50
C MET A 33 17.41 2.27 -1.29
N MET A 34 18.58 2.50 -0.73
CA MET A 34 19.83 2.00 -1.30
C MET A 34 20.01 0.52 -0.94
N VAL A 35 20.10 -0.35 -1.93
CA VAL A 35 20.31 -1.79 -1.78
C VAL A 35 21.39 -2.22 -2.76
N ASP A 36 22.51 -2.73 -2.24
CA ASP A 36 23.62 -3.28 -3.03
C ASP A 36 24.14 -2.35 -4.14
N GLY A 37 24.16 -1.03 -3.88
CA GLY A 37 24.63 -0.02 -4.83
C GLY A 37 23.57 0.51 -5.79
N ASP A 38 22.35 -0.02 -5.74
CA ASP A 38 21.22 0.44 -6.53
C ASP A 38 20.15 1.10 -5.66
N VAL A 39 19.56 2.19 -6.15
CA VAL A 39 18.36 2.76 -5.53
C VAL A 39 17.13 1.97 -5.99
N LEU A 40 16.41 1.40 -5.03
CA LEU A 40 15.11 0.79 -5.23
C LEU A 40 14.02 1.78 -4.80
N GLN A 41 13.06 2.04 -5.69
CA GLN A 41 11.80 2.63 -5.34
C GLN A 41 10.90 1.53 -4.78
N ILE A 42 10.52 1.65 -3.51
CA ILE A 42 9.61 0.73 -2.86
C ILE A 42 8.23 1.39 -2.82
N ARG A 43 7.30 0.86 -3.60
CA ARG A 43 5.93 1.36 -3.78
C ARG A 43 4.98 0.18 -3.80
N ASP A 44 3.96 0.17 -2.95
CA ASP A 44 2.99 -0.95 -2.83
C ASP A 44 3.56 -2.35 -2.61
N ARG A 45 4.78 -2.45 -2.08
CA ARG A 45 5.58 -3.69 -1.96
C ARG A 45 6.27 -4.12 -3.24
N ASP A 46 6.02 -3.45 -4.36
CA ASP A 46 6.88 -3.55 -5.53
C ASP A 46 8.19 -2.83 -5.21
N GLN A 47 9.28 -3.46 -5.64
CA GLN A 47 10.62 -2.90 -5.57
C GLN A 47 11.10 -2.74 -7.00
N ILE A 48 11.13 -1.49 -7.46
CA ILE A 48 11.52 -1.16 -8.83
C ILE A 48 12.85 -0.46 -8.75
N ARG A 49 13.85 -0.95 -9.48
CA ARG A 49 15.14 -0.26 -9.59
C ARG A 49 14.91 1.09 -10.27
N LEU A 50 15.40 2.14 -9.64
CA LEU A 50 15.35 3.49 -10.18
C LEU A 50 16.27 3.56 -11.41
N GLN A 51 15.71 3.93 -12.56
CA GLN A 51 16.45 3.99 -13.84
C GLN A 51 16.86 5.42 -14.18
N GLU A 52 16.04 6.38 -13.79
CA GLU A 52 16.24 7.81 -14.06
C GLU A 52 16.15 8.59 -12.74
N PRO A 53 16.80 9.76 -12.64
CA PRO A 53 16.68 10.60 -11.47
C PRO A 53 15.22 10.96 -11.17
N ILE A 54 14.86 10.99 -9.89
CA ILE A 54 13.53 11.40 -9.43
C ILE A 54 13.63 12.64 -8.55
N ILE A 55 12.62 13.50 -8.66
CA ILE A 55 12.48 14.70 -7.83
C ILE A 55 11.44 14.39 -6.75
N LEU A 56 11.85 14.50 -5.49
CA LEU A 56 11.00 14.34 -4.31
C LEU A 56 10.14 15.60 -4.08
N ASN A 57 9.14 15.52 -3.22
CA ASN A 57 8.19 16.61 -2.95
C ASN A 57 8.87 17.89 -2.45
N ASP A 58 9.96 17.74 -1.69
CA ASP A 58 10.74 18.85 -1.13
C ASP A 58 11.68 19.50 -2.17
N GLY A 59 11.78 18.94 -3.37
CA GLY A 59 12.69 19.37 -4.43
C GLY A 59 14.06 18.66 -4.41
N THR A 60 14.26 17.69 -3.52
CA THR A 60 15.45 16.84 -3.52
C THR A 60 15.49 15.99 -4.79
N VAL A 61 16.62 15.99 -5.50
CA VAL A 61 16.85 15.16 -6.69
C VAL A 61 17.66 13.94 -6.29
N VAL A 62 17.14 12.74 -6.53
CA VAL A 62 17.79 11.47 -6.20
C VAL A 62 18.14 10.71 -7.48
N ASN A 63 19.40 10.30 -7.62
CA ASN A 63 19.90 9.56 -8.77
C ASN A 63 19.88 8.04 -8.53
N PRO A 64 19.89 7.22 -9.60
CA PRO A 64 19.97 5.76 -9.51
C PRO A 64 21.12 5.19 -8.67
N ASP A 65 22.25 5.92 -8.61
CA ASP A 65 23.46 5.53 -7.86
C ASP A 65 23.41 5.91 -6.37
N GLY A 66 22.28 6.48 -5.91
CA GLY A 66 22.08 6.91 -4.53
C GLY A 66 22.68 8.25 -4.16
N SER A 67 23.36 8.93 -5.09
CA SER A 67 23.68 10.33 -4.91
C SER A 67 22.40 11.16 -4.95
N TYR A 68 22.29 12.18 -4.09
CA TYR A 68 21.16 13.09 -4.10
C TYR A 68 21.58 14.52 -3.77
N VAL A 69 20.80 15.46 -4.28
CA VAL A 69 20.98 16.89 -4.08
C VAL A 69 19.74 17.43 -3.42
N THR A 70 19.88 17.96 -2.20
CA THR A 70 18.74 18.56 -1.48
C THR A 70 18.32 19.88 -2.15
N LYS A 71 17.14 20.39 -1.79
CA LYS A 71 16.69 21.72 -2.22
C LYS A 71 17.73 22.82 -1.95
N ASP A 72 18.46 22.71 -0.84
CA ASP A 72 19.51 23.64 -0.41
C ASP A 72 20.86 23.38 -1.10
N ARG A 73 20.88 22.51 -2.11
CA ARG A 73 22.03 22.13 -2.95
C ARG A 73 23.12 21.35 -2.22
N GLU A 74 22.81 20.74 -1.08
CA GLU A 74 23.72 19.82 -0.40
C GLU A 74 23.82 18.52 -1.20
N ARG A 75 25.05 18.08 -1.48
CA ARG A 75 25.32 16.82 -2.20
C ARG A 75 25.62 15.73 -1.19
N LEU A 76 24.83 14.67 -1.23
CA LEU A 76 24.88 13.58 -0.26
C LEU A 76 24.76 12.24 -1.01
N VAL A 77 25.06 11.14 -0.32
CA VAL A 77 24.95 9.78 -0.87
C VAL A 77 24.26 8.89 0.15
N LEU A 78 23.30 8.09 -0.30
CA LEU A 78 22.68 7.04 0.50
C LEU A 78 23.64 5.87 0.70
N LYS A 79 23.78 5.39 1.93
CA LYS A 79 24.47 4.14 2.23
C LYS A 79 23.51 2.96 2.11
N ASN A 80 24.04 1.76 1.86
CA ASN A 80 23.24 0.53 1.85
C ASN A 80 22.35 0.42 3.09
N GLY A 81 21.07 0.20 2.86
CA GLY A 81 20.00 0.13 3.85
C GLY A 81 19.36 1.48 4.21
N GLU A 82 20.01 2.61 3.94
CA GLU A 82 19.41 3.93 4.16
C GLU A 82 18.26 4.19 3.16
N CYS A 83 17.27 4.95 3.60
CA CYS A 83 16.14 5.33 2.75
C CYS A 83 15.75 6.80 2.88
N LEU A 84 15.18 7.35 1.80
CA LEU A 84 14.52 8.65 1.75
C LEU A 84 13.03 8.43 1.52
N ASP A 85 12.17 9.09 2.29
CA ASP A 85 10.77 9.18 1.93
C ASP A 85 10.52 10.28 0.88
N ASN A 86 9.30 10.34 0.34
CA ASN A 86 8.95 11.33 -0.68
C ASN A 86 9.07 12.79 -0.21
N ASP A 87 9.20 13.06 1.07
CA ASP A 87 9.38 14.41 1.63
C ASP A 87 10.87 14.75 1.87
N GLY A 88 11.78 13.90 1.39
CA GLY A 88 13.23 14.10 1.50
C GLY A 88 13.80 13.76 2.87
N ILE A 89 13.01 13.14 3.76
CA ILE A 89 13.49 12.77 5.10
C ILE A 89 14.32 11.48 5.00
N LYS A 90 15.57 11.54 5.46
CA LYS A 90 16.46 10.38 5.49
C LYS A 90 16.28 9.53 6.76
N TYR A 91 16.26 8.22 6.57
CA TYR A 91 16.23 7.22 7.63
C TYR A 91 17.44 6.29 7.52
N ARG A 92 17.95 5.84 8.68
CA ARG A 92 19.10 4.94 8.78
C ARG A 92 18.80 3.54 8.24
N ASN A 93 17.53 3.15 8.27
CA ASN A 93 17.05 1.87 7.80
C ASN A 93 15.53 1.87 7.64
N GLU A 94 15.05 0.83 6.98
CA GLU A 94 13.63 0.51 6.82
C GLU A 94 12.85 0.52 8.13
N TYR A 95 13.44 -0.02 9.20
CA TYR A 95 12.75 -0.16 10.47
C TYR A 95 12.40 1.21 11.07
N GLN A 96 13.34 2.17 11.01
CA GLN A 96 13.11 3.53 11.47
C GLN A 96 11.98 4.22 10.69
N TYR A 97 11.97 4.04 9.37
CA TYR A 97 10.92 4.56 8.50
C TYR A 97 9.54 3.97 8.88
N ARG A 98 9.43 2.64 8.98
CA ARG A 98 8.19 1.96 9.38
C ARG A 98 7.69 2.40 10.75
N TYR A 99 8.60 2.66 11.68
CA TYR A 99 8.26 3.17 13.00
C TYR A 99 7.67 4.59 12.95
N LYS A 100 8.24 5.49 12.14
CA LYS A 100 7.71 6.84 11.90
C LYS A 100 6.29 6.78 11.32
N VAL A 101 6.07 5.98 10.29
CA VAL A 101 4.74 5.85 9.67
C VAL A 101 3.72 5.25 10.65
N LYS A 102 4.12 4.25 11.46
CA LYS A 102 3.26 3.71 12.52
C LYS A 102 2.87 4.78 13.54
N ARG A 103 3.78 5.68 13.90
CA ARG A 103 3.51 6.80 14.80
C ARG A 103 2.58 7.85 14.18
N GLU A 104 2.76 8.18 12.90
CA GLU A 104 1.86 9.10 12.19
C GLU A 104 0.43 8.55 12.08
N ASN A 105 0.30 7.23 11.95
CA ASN A 105 -0.99 6.56 11.97
C ASN A 105 -1.55 6.33 13.39
N THR A 106 -0.88 6.82 14.44
CA THR A 106 -1.37 6.70 15.83
C THR A 106 -2.65 7.51 16.00
N GLY A 107 -3.73 6.85 16.44
CA GLY A 107 -5.07 7.44 16.55
C GLY A 107 -6.02 7.01 15.43
N LEU A 108 -5.51 6.39 14.36
CA LEU A 108 -6.32 5.67 13.38
C LEU A 108 -6.31 4.17 13.71
N ASN A 109 -7.48 3.55 13.72
CA ASN A 109 -7.57 2.10 13.77
C ASN A 109 -7.26 1.50 12.38
N GLN A 110 -6.98 0.20 12.33
CA GLN A 110 -6.64 -0.49 11.08
C GLN A 110 -7.71 -0.32 10.00
N ALA A 111 -8.99 -0.31 10.37
CA ALA A 111 -10.08 -0.11 9.42
C ALA A 111 -10.05 1.28 8.77
N GLN A 112 -9.67 2.33 9.52
CA GLN A 112 -9.54 3.70 9.02
C GLN A 112 -8.35 3.85 8.06
N ILE A 113 -7.23 3.18 8.34
CA ILE A 113 -6.08 3.15 7.43
C ILE A 113 -6.45 2.44 6.12
N ASN A 114 -7.15 1.29 6.22
CA ASN A 114 -7.61 0.54 5.05
C ASN A 114 -8.57 1.36 4.20
N GLU A 115 -9.54 2.03 4.82
CA GLU A 115 -10.51 2.88 4.13
C GLU A 115 -9.83 4.08 3.46
N ARG A 116 -8.86 4.72 4.13
CA ARG A 116 -8.05 5.80 3.52
C ARG A 116 -7.33 5.30 2.27
N ASN A 117 -6.74 4.12 2.30
CA ASN A 117 -6.02 3.55 1.17
C ASN A 117 -6.99 3.20 0.02
N GLN A 118 -8.16 2.63 0.32
CA GLN A 118 -9.20 2.37 -0.68
C GLN A 118 -9.75 3.64 -1.33
N ASN A 119 -9.86 4.76 -0.58
CA ASN A 119 -10.31 6.04 -1.13
C ASN A 119 -9.33 6.67 -2.11
N ARG A 120 -8.06 6.25 -2.04
CA ARG A 120 -6.94 6.90 -2.70
C ARG A 120 -6.42 6.10 -3.88
N TYR A 121 -6.97 4.94 -4.16
CA TYR A 121 -6.59 4.06 -5.25
C TYR A 121 -7.80 3.66 -6.08
N GLN A 122 -7.68 3.77 -7.39
CA GLN A 122 -8.69 3.30 -8.33
C GLN A 122 -8.07 2.96 -9.68
N ILE A 123 -8.59 1.94 -10.33
CA ILE A 123 -8.36 1.68 -11.75
C ILE A 123 -9.54 2.23 -12.53
N MET A 124 -9.31 3.09 -13.53
CA MET A 124 -10.38 3.75 -14.28
C MET A 124 -10.10 3.72 -15.78
N LYS A 125 -11.15 3.50 -16.57
CA LYS A 125 -11.11 3.63 -18.04
C LYS A 125 -11.35 5.10 -18.41
N ILE A 126 -10.39 5.72 -19.09
CA ILE A 126 -10.44 7.12 -19.54
C ILE A 126 -9.94 7.19 -20.97
N ASP A 127 -10.73 7.77 -21.86
CA ASP A 127 -10.42 7.94 -23.28
C ASP A 127 -9.98 6.61 -23.94
N GLY A 128 -10.64 5.51 -23.59
CA GLY A 128 -10.32 4.18 -24.11
C GLY A 128 -9.09 3.51 -23.48
N GLU A 129 -8.30 4.23 -22.67
CA GLU A 129 -7.12 3.72 -21.98
C GLU A 129 -7.42 3.42 -20.52
N THR A 130 -6.65 2.53 -19.90
CA THR A 130 -6.84 2.17 -18.49
C THR A 130 -5.76 2.81 -17.64
N TYR A 131 -6.17 3.50 -16.59
CA TYR A 131 -5.29 4.22 -15.69
C TYR A 131 -5.41 3.72 -14.27
N GLN A 132 -4.26 3.56 -13.62
CA GLN A 132 -4.16 3.54 -12.18
C GLN A 132 -4.10 4.97 -11.68
N ILE A 133 -5.13 5.40 -10.96
CA ILE A 133 -5.14 6.69 -10.28
C ILE A 133 -4.85 6.43 -8.80
N ARG A 134 -3.76 7.04 -8.33
CA ARG A 134 -3.44 7.08 -6.91
C ARG A 134 -3.25 8.52 -6.47
N ASN A 135 -3.95 8.94 -5.42
CA ASN A 135 -3.83 10.29 -4.89
C ASN A 135 -4.13 11.34 -5.97
N ARG A 136 -3.07 11.96 -6.49
CA ARG A 136 -3.08 12.94 -7.58
C ARG A 136 -2.38 12.43 -8.84
N GLU A 137 -1.73 11.28 -8.76
CA GLU A 137 -1.03 10.66 -9.88
C GLU A 137 -2.00 9.80 -10.69
N GLN A 138 -1.84 9.85 -12.00
CA GLN A 138 -2.56 9.03 -12.95
C GLN A 138 -1.55 8.38 -13.90
N ASN A 139 -1.36 7.07 -13.73
CA ASN A 139 -0.40 6.30 -14.51
C ASN A 139 -1.16 5.36 -15.44
N ARG A 140 -0.87 5.41 -16.74
CA ARG A 140 -1.43 4.46 -17.71
C ARG A 140 -0.90 3.07 -17.39
N ILE A 141 -1.79 2.09 -17.34
CA ILE A 141 -1.44 0.70 -17.07
C ILE A 141 -0.81 0.12 -18.34
N GLN A 142 0.45 -0.30 -18.26
CA GLN A 142 1.15 -0.96 -19.36
C GLN A 142 1.25 -2.48 -19.16
N ASN A 143 1.27 -2.91 -17.90
CA ASN A 143 1.37 -4.31 -17.50
C ASN A 143 0.15 -4.71 -16.68
N GLN A 144 -0.13 -6.02 -16.62
CA GLN A 144 -1.19 -6.55 -15.77
C GLN A 144 -1.00 -6.16 -14.30
N ILE A 145 -2.07 -5.70 -13.65
CA ILE A 145 -2.09 -5.34 -12.23
C ILE A 145 -2.80 -6.43 -11.44
N ASN A 146 -2.16 -6.91 -10.38
CA ASN A 146 -2.79 -7.78 -9.39
C ASN A 146 -3.27 -6.91 -8.20
N LEU A 147 -4.59 -6.84 -8.00
CA LEU A 147 -5.17 -6.07 -6.91
C LEU A 147 -5.18 -6.83 -5.57
N GLY A 148 -4.94 -8.15 -5.60
CA GLY A 148 -5.13 -9.07 -4.47
C GLY A 148 -6.35 -9.97 -4.68
N ASP A 149 -6.47 -11.02 -3.87
CA ASP A 149 -7.64 -11.92 -3.83
C ASP A 149 -8.04 -12.53 -5.20
N GLY A 150 -7.05 -12.72 -6.08
CA GLY A 150 -7.25 -13.27 -7.43
C GLY A 150 -7.81 -12.26 -8.45
N ILE A 151 -7.91 -10.98 -8.08
CA ILE A 151 -8.35 -9.92 -8.98
C ILE A 151 -7.18 -9.44 -9.84
N ILE A 152 -7.34 -9.61 -11.15
CA ILE A 152 -6.33 -9.30 -12.16
C ILE A 152 -6.93 -8.28 -13.13
N VAL A 153 -6.24 -7.18 -13.38
CA VAL A 153 -6.65 -6.14 -14.34
C VAL A 153 -5.62 -6.02 -15.45
N ASN A 154 -6.08 -6.09 -16.70
CA ASN A 154 -5.25 -5.95 -17.88
C ASN A 154 -5.16 -4.49 -18.36
N PRO A 155 -4.12 -4.13 -19.12
CA PRO A 155 -3.97 -2.79 -19.71
C PRO A 155 -5.18 -2.30 -20.51
N ASP A 156 -5.88 -3.23 -21.16
CA ASP A 156 -7.02 -2.93 -22.01
C ASP A 156 -8.34 -2.67 -21.23
N GLY A 157 -8.29 -2.83 -19.91
CA GLY A 157 -9.40 -2.63 -18.98
C GLY A 157 -10.27 -3.88 -18.77
N SER A 158 -9.92 -5.01 -19.38
CA SER A 158 -10.47 -6.31 -19.01
C SER A 158 -9.94 -6.73 -17.63
N TYR A 159 -10.76 -7.42 -16.85
CA TYR A 159 -10.37 -7.87 -15.53
C TYR A 159 -11.11 -9.14 -15.12
N GLN A 160 -10.47 -9.91 -14.25
CA GLN A 160 -11.06 -11.06 -13.59
C GLN A 160 -11.43 -10.68 -12.16
N ASN A 161 -12.68 -10.91 -11.75
CA ASN A 161 -13.09 -10.67 -10.36
C ASN A 161 -12.78 -11.88 -9.45
N GLU A 162 -13.05 -11.76 -8.14
CA GLU A 162 -12.84 -12.83 -7.15
C GLU A 162 -13.54 -14.16 -7.52
N LYS A 163 -14.66 -14.09 -8.25
CA LYS A 163 -15.41 -15.26 -8.72
C LYS A 163 -14.86 -15.86 -10.02
N ARG A 164 -13.74 -15.33 -10.51
CA ARG A 164 -13.11 -15.70 -11.78
C ARG A 164 -13.93 -15.33 -13.02
N GLU A 165 -14.89 -14.43 -12.90
CA GLU A 165 -15.66 -13.91 -14.04
C GLU A 165 -14.81 -12.89 -14.80
N GLN A 166 -14.80 -13.02 -16.13
CA GLN A 166 -14.12 -12.08 -17.03
C GLN A 166 -15.05 -10.92 -17.35
N LEU A 167 -14.61 -9.71 -17.00
CA LEU A 167 -15.36 -8.46 -17.11
C LEU A 167 -14.50 -7.41 -17.82
N ARG A 168 -15.10 -6.28 -18.17
CA ARG A 168 -14.37 -5.17 -18.80
C ARG A 168 -14.94 -3.84 -18.35
N LEU A 169 -14.05 -2.93 -17.96
CA LEU A 169 -14.43 -1.56 -17.64
C LEU A 169 -14.87 -0.80 -18.89
N LYS A 170 -16.03 -0.15 -18.77
CA LYS A 170 -16.50 0.86 -19.74
C LYS A 170 -15.93 2.22 -19.38
N GLU A 171 -16.02 3.13 -20.34
CA GLU A 171 -15.57 4.51 -20.20
C GLU A 171 -16.15 5.16 -18.93
N GLY A 172 -15.26 5.73 -18.10
CA GLY A 172 -15.60 6.35 -16.82
C GLY A 172 -15.87 5.38 -15.65
N GLU A 173 -16.02 4.07 -15.89
CA GLU A 173 -16.14 3.07 -14.82
C GLU A 173 -14.81 2.88 -14.09
N CYS A 174 -14.87 2.59 -12.79
CA CYS A 174 -13.68 2.37 -11.99
C CYS A 174 -13.80 1.18 -11.03
N LEU A 175 -12.66 0.53 -10.78
CA LEU A 175 -12.48 -0.48 -9.72
C LEU A 175 -11.74 0.16 -8.55
N ASN A 176 -12.15 -0.14 -7.33
CA ASN A 176 -11.33 0.13 -6.14
C ASN A 176 -10.32 -1.01 -5.89
N MET A 177 -9.52 -0.88 -4.82
CA MET A 177 -8.52 -1.89 -4.45
C MET A 177 -9.06 -3.31 -4.22
N ASN A 178 -10.34 -3.45 -3.88
CA ASN A 178 -10.96 -4.74 -3.62
C ASN A 178 -11.67 -5.29 -4.87
N GLY A 179 -11.44 -4.69 -6.04
CA GLY A 179 -12.13 -5.07 -7.28
C GLY A 179 -13.62 -4.72 -7.30
N ALA A 180 -14.13 -3.92 -6.35
CA ALA A 180 -15.50 -3.44 -6.41
C ALA A 180 -15.63 -2.40 -7.53
N MET A 181 -16.56 -2.64 -8.45
CA MET A 181 -16.83 -1.77 -9.59
C MET A 181 -17.83 -0.67 -9.24
N PHE A 182 -17.56 0.53 -9.71
CA PHE A 182 -18.43 1.71 -9.62
C PHE A 182 -18.60 2.32 -11.01
N LYS A 183 -19.80 2.85 -11.29
CA LYS A 183 -20.10 3.47 -12.59
C LYS A 183 -19.24 4.69 -12.89
N ASN A 184 -18.78 5.36 -11.84
CA ASN A 184 -17.88 6.50 -11.92
C ASN A 184 -17.28 6.82 -10.56
N LEU A 185 -16.27 7.68 -10.59
CA LEU A 185 -15.57 8.19 -9.42
C LEU A 185 -16.50 8.88 -8.41
N TYR A 186 -17.54 9.57 -8.89
CA TYR A 186 -18.50 10.22 -7.99
C TYR A 186 -19.28 9.19 -7.15
N GLN A 187 -19.74 8.11 -7.77
CA GLN A 187 -20.43 7.02 -7.07
C GLN A 187 -19.49 6.37 -6.04
N HIS A 188 -18.24 6.10 -6.42
CA HIS A 188 -17.23 5.58 -5.50
C HIS A 188 -17.07 6.49 -4.27
N ARG A 189 -16.79 7.77 -4.48
CA ARG A 189 -16.62 8.76 -3.39
C ARG A 189 -17.85 8.87 -2.50
N LYS A 190 -19.05 8.89 -3.08
CA LYS A 190 -20.31 8.96 -2.33
C LYS A 190 -20.48 7.76 -1.39
N MET A 191 -20.21 6.55 -1.87
CA MET A 191 -20.29 5.34 -1.06
C MET A 191 -19.30 5.37 0.11
N MET A 192 -18.08 5.84 -0.13
CA MET A 192 -17.06 5.95 0.91
C MET A 192 -17.41 6.99 1.98
N VAL A 193 -17.95 8.15 1.59
CA VAL A 193 -18.44 9.15 2.55
C VAL A 193 -19.59 8.60 3.41
N GLN A 194 -20.51 7.84 2.82
CA GLN A 194 -21.62 7.23 3.54
C GLN A 194 -21.12 6.17 4.55
N LYS A 195 -20.17 5.32 4.15
CA LYS A 195 -19.54 4.31 5.01
C LYS A 195 -18.87 4.97 6.23
N ASN A 196 -18.07 6.01 6.00
CA ASN A 196 -17.45 6.81 7.07
C ASN A 196 -18.48 7.39 8.06
N LYS A 197 -19.59 7.95 7.56
CA LYS A 197 -20.66 8.47 8.42
C LYS A 197 -21.29 7.39 9.30
N MET A 198 -21.48 6.18 8.78
CA MET A 198 -22.02 5.06 9.56
C MET A 198 -21.06 4.58 10.65
N ILE A 199 -19.76 4.47 10.34
CA ILE A 199 -18.73 4.08 11.29
C ILE A 199 -18.61 5.10 12.43
N ASN A 200 -18.60 6.40 12.10
CA ASN A 200 -18.55 7.46 13.11
C ASN A 200 -19.80 7.45 14.01
N ARG A 201 -20.99 7.18 13.46
CA ARG A 201 -22.21 7.04 14.28
C ARG A 201 -22.16 5.84 15.21
N ASN A 202 -21.60 4.72 14.76
CA ASN A 202 -21.53 3.49 15.56
C ASN A 202 -20.45 3.56 16.66
N THR A 203 -19.33 4.22 16.40
CA THR A 203 -18.27 4.47 17.39
C THR A 203 -18.70 5.47 18.47
N ILE A 204 -19.48 6.50 18.13
CA ILE A 204 -20.11 7.41 19.12
C ILE A 204 -21.09 6.65 20.02
N LYS A 205 -21.83 5.68 19.49
CA LYS A 205 -22.79 4.88 20.27
C LYS A 205 -22.13 3.87 21.23
N SER A 206 -20.92 3.40 20.92
CA SER A 206 -20.23 2.38 21.73
C SER A 206 -19.28 2.93 22.80
N GLY A 207 -19.11 4.26 22.90
CA GLY A 207 -18.05 4.87 23.70
C GLY A 207 -18.46 6.03 24.61
N VAL A 208 -19.26 5.78 25.66
CA VAL A 208 -19.13 6.51 26.95
C VAL A 208 -19.48 5.57 28.11
N LYS A 209 -18.50 4.77 28.60
CA LYS A 209 -18.47 4.38 30.01
C LYS A 209 -17.42 5.25 30.69
N LYS A 210 -17.88 6.25 31.46
CA LYS A 210 -17.00 7.10 32.28
C LYS A 210 -16.15 6.20 33.19
N PRO A 211 -14.83 6.42 33.29
CA PRO A 211 -14.01 5.68 34.25
C PRO A 211 -14.46 6.00 35.68
N LYS A 212 -14.70 4.97 36.49
CA LYS A 212 -14.96 5.11 37.92
C LYS A 212 -13.70 5.67 38.58
N THR A 213 -13.77 6.89 39.10
CA THR A 213 -12.75 7.50 39.95
C THR A 213 -12.50 6.62 41.18
N ILE A 214 -11.33 6.00 41.26
CA ILE A 214 -10.83 5.33 42.46
C ILE A 214 -10.41 6.44 43.45
N LYS A 215 -11.17 6.60 44.54
CA LYS A 215 -10.76 7.45 45.67
C LYS A 215 -9.51 6.85 46.31
N LYS A 216 -8.38 7.55 46.24
CA LYS A 216 -7.16 7.24 47.01
C LYS A 216 -7.49 7.33 48.50
N GLY A 217 -7.38 6.20 49.21
CA GLY A 217 -7.42 6.17 50.67
C GLY A 217 -6.23 6.92 51.26
N LYS A 218 -6.52 7.82 52.21
CA LYS A 218 -5.52 8.42 53.11
C LYS A 218 -4.88 7.31 53.94
N LYS A 219 -3.55 7.17 53.87
CA LYS A 219 -2.77 6.56 54.95
C LYS A 219 -2.62 7.61 56.04
N SER A 220 -3.26 7.40 57.18
CA SER A 220 -2.90 8.05 58.44
C SER A 220 -1.80 7.20 59.09
N GLY A 221 -0.64 7.78 59.29
CA GLY A 221 0.37 7.24 60.19
C GLY A 221 0.02 7.58 61.64
N GLN A 222 0.22 6.60 62.52
CA GLN A 222 0.79 6.71 63.85
C GLN A 222 1.31 5.34 64.22
#